data_AF-A0A841VJU4-F1
#
_entry.id   AF-A0A841VJU4-F1
#
_cell.length_a   1.000
_cell.length_b   1.000
_cell.length_c   1.000
_cell.angle_alpha   90.00
_cell.angle_beta   90.00
_cell.angle_gamma   90.00
#
_symmetry.space_group_name_H-M   'P 1'
#
loop_
_entity.id
_entity.type
_entity.pdbx_description
1 polymer ?
#
loop_
_entity_poly.entity_id
_entity_poly.type
_entity_poly.pdbx_seq_one_letter_code
_entity_poly.pdbx_strand_id
1 'polypeptide(L)'
;MLLNQLVEINEKGSIASSVNFGMLDDLEKNLPLCESFIFNYDSTKPELSTVGILDAVRRSYHSPNQPNIHLMIQQYGKGKSHFAIAVANFFKKPFHSQEVQGILSQVEKATSAKNQAISEGLKLFKQNQRHQHLVICLSGDIGGDIRKQFLQQLVKSLEAAGIQDSLAHHICSEPLRYLETLNPENRTKAEKYLQSNGNPDGDLNSLIRLLRENNSDVISSVKKIAFKITGFTPDFTADINIQAILEDLIKNHCIGENAHFQGILILFDELNQYLKAWAADDIGAGGTALQNITNICENYKGKIALLSFTQIHPAQGVGISANVILEYQKIATRLAPKDGTTYNPASSLELVIENLLLVKNASTWQTFSSQWHNTLRREAETAFERRIKIYKKKGWSFEEFYTHLSEGCFPLHPLTAYLLCNLDFTQDRTAIQFIKGDVKNFIATQPVENAGKANYIYPIALYQFYMKLHIIEKTNSIN
;
A
#
# COMPACT_ATOMS: atom_id res chain seq x y z
N MET A 1 6.13 19.09 37.45
CA MET A 1 5.87 18.99 36.00
C MET A 1 5.16 17.67 35.73
N LEU A 2 4.08 17.67 34.95
CA LEU A 2 3.36 16.45 34.55
C LEU A 2 3.89 15.91 33.22
N LEU A 3 3.78 14.61 33.00
CA LEU A 3 4.24 13.97 31.75
C LEU A 3 3.53 14.51 30.51
N ASN A 4 2.24 14.85 30.61
CA ASN A 4 1.45 15.44 29.51
C ASN A 4 1.89 16.85 29.07
N GLN A 5 2.83 17.46 29.79
CA GLN A 5 3.49 18.72 29.40
C GLN A 5 4.74 18.47 28.55
N LEU A 6 5.25 17.23 28.56
CA LEU A 6 6.52 16.83 27.97
C LEU A 6 6.31 15.95 26.72
N VAL A 7 5.44 14.95 26.85
CA VAL A 7 5.14 13.96 25.82
C VAL A 7 3.63 13.84 25.62
N GLU A 8 3.23 13.45 24.42
CA GLU A 8 1.84 13.14 24.08
C GLU A 8 1.77 11.92 23.17
N ILE A 9 0.59 11.30 23.10
CA ILE A 9 0.37 10.18 22.19
C ILE A 9 -0.22 10.70 20.89
N ASN A 10 0.28 10.19 19.77
CA ASN A 10 -0.33 10.37 18.46
C ASN A 10 -1.69 9.66 18.43
N GLU A 11 -2.75 10.34 18.88
CA GLU A 11 -4.08 9.73 19.08
C GLU A 11 -4.68 9.21 17.78
N LYS A 12 -4.40 9.90 16.67
CA LYS A 12 -4.84 9.49 15.34
C LYS A 12 -4.12 8.23 14.89
N GLY A 13 -2.82 8.05 15.17
CA GLY A 13 -2.00 6.92 14.71
C GLY A 13 -2.53 5.55 15.15
N SER A 14 -2.91 4.64 14.24
CA SER A 14 -3.42 3.31 14.54
C SER A 14 -3.02 2.29 13.47
N ILE A 15 -3.09 0.99 13.79
CA ILE A 15 -3.06 -0.08 12.79
C ILE A 15 -4.48 -0.63 12.69
N ALA A 16 -5.14 -0.36 11.56
CA ALA A 16 -6.50 -0.84 11.32
C ALA A 16 -6.51 -2.33 10.98
N SER A 17 -7.55 -3.04 11.43
CA SER A 17 -7.77 -4.46 11.11
C SER A 17 -8.41 -4.62 9.74
N SER A 18 -7.92 -5.58 8.95
CA SER A 18 -8.55 -6.02 7.69
C SER A 18 -8.76 -4.89 6.67
N VAL A 19 -7.73 -4.08 6.46
CA VAL A 19 -7.72 -2.99 5.48
C VAL A 19 -7.61 -3.55 4.06
N ASN A 20 -8.38 -3.00 3.12
CA ASN A 20 -8.29 -3.33 1.70
C ASN A 20 -8.66 -2.13 0.82
N PHE A 21 -8.36 -2.18 -0.48
CA PHE A 21 -8.60 -1.07 -1.40
C PHE A 21 -10.07 -0.67 -1.58
N GLY A 22 -11.04 -1.54 -1.24
CA GLY A 22 -12.46 -1.17 -1.25
C GLY A 22 -12.80 -0.05 -0.26
N MET A 23 -11.94 0.21 0.73
CA MET A 23 -12.11 1.32 1.67
C MET A 23 -11.73 2.69 1.08
N LEU A 24 -11.13 2.77 -0.11
CA LEU A 24 -10.76 4.05 -0.74
C LEU A 24 -11.98 4.91 -1.13
N ASP A 25 -13.10 4.26 -1.46
CA ASP A 25 -14.33 4.94 -1.88
C ASP A 25 -15.32 5.15 -0.73
N ASP A 26 -15.03 4.56 0.44
CA ASP A 26 -15.79 4.77 1.67
C ASP A 26 -15.22 5.98 2.42
N LEU A 27 -15.89 7.12 2.31
CA LEU A 27 -15.43 8.38 2.91
C LEU A 27 -15.28 8.29 4.44
N GLU A 28 -16.12 7.51 5.12
CA GLU A 28 -16.07 7.34 6.57
C GLU A 28 -14.87 6.51 7.01
N LYS A 29 -14.37 5.61 6.15
CA LYS A 29 -13.20 4.78 6.43
C LYS A 29 -11.90 5.37 5.87
N ASN A 30 -11.92 5.95 4.67
CA ASN A 30 -10.73 6.39 3.95
C ASN A 30 -9.96 7.49 4.68
N LEU A 31 -10.66 8.54 5.11
CA LEU A 31 -10.02 9.67 5.77
C LEU A 31 -9.37 9.26 7.11
N PRO A 32 -10.07 8.55 8.02
CA PRO A 32 -9.44 8.05 9.24
C PRO A 32 -8.21 7.16 8.97
N LEU A 33 -8.21 6.34 7.92
CA LEU A 33 -7.04 5.54 7.55
C LEU A 33 -5.86 6.44 7.14
N CYS A 34 -6.09 7.48 6.34
CA CYS A 34 -5.05 8.44 5.96
C CYS A 34 -4.49 9.21 7.15
N GLU A 35 -5.34 9.61 8.10
CA GLU A 35 -4.90 10.33 9.29
C GLU A 35 -4.25 9.44 10.35
N SER A 36 -4.47 8.11 10.28
CA SER A 36 -4.04 7.16 11.30
C SER A 36 -2.87 6.29 10.91
N PHE A 37 -2.43 6.24 9.66
CA PHE A 37 -1.27 5.41 9.33
C PHE A 37 -0.02 5.93 10.06
N ILE A 38 0.65 5.03 10.81
CA ILE A 38 1.87 5.37 11.55
C ILE A 38 3.06 5.15 10.63
N PHE A 39 3.58 6.25 10.09
CA PHE A 39 4.83 6.23 9.33
C PHE A 39 6.02 6.01 10.26
N ASN A 40 7.08 5.39 9.72
CA ASN A 40 8.39 5.28 10.35
C ASN A 40 9.47 5.82 9.41
N TYR A 41 10.57 6.30 10.00
CA TYR A 41 11.69 6.85 9.27
C TYR A 41 13.03 6.63 9.99
N ASP A 42 13.97 6.02 9.29
CA ASP A 42 15.38 5.91 9.63
C ASP A 42 16.17 6.66 8.56
N SER A 43 16.83 7.76 8.94
CA SER A 43 17.61 8.57 8.02
C SER A 43 18.88 7.90 7.50
N THR A 44 19.37 6.88 8.21
CA THR A 44 20.55 6.12 7.81
C THR A 44 20.21 5.00 6.83
N LYS A 45 18.98 4.47 6.92
CA LYS A 45 18.44 3.42 6.05
C LYS A 45 17.02 3.77 5.57
N PRO A 46 16.84 4.82 4.74
CA PRO A 46 15.51 5.24 4.28
C PRO A 46 14.75 4.13 3.56
N GLU A 47 15.44 3.25 2.84
CA GLU A 47 14.88 2.11 2.13
C GLU A 47 14.22 1.06 3.05
N LEU A 48 14.53 1.09 4.35
CA LEU A 48 13.90 0.25 5.37
C LEU A 48 12.74 0.96 6.08
N SER A 49 12.30 2.11 5.56
CA SER A 49 11.29 2.96 6.20
C SER A 49 10.13 3.28 5.26
N THR A 50 8.92 3.32 5.80
CA THR A 50 7.70 3.63 5.04
C THR A 50 7.73 5.03 4.42
N VAL A 51 8.32 6.03 5.11
CA VAL A 51 8.55 7.36 4.51
C VAL A 51 9.53 7.29 3.34
N GLY A 52 10.62 6.53 3.49
CA GLY A 52 11.61 6.40 2.42
C GLY A 52 11.10 5.60 1.22
N ILE A 53 10.21 4.62 1.43
CA ILE A 53 9.50 3.93 0.35
C ILE A 53 8.55 4.90 -0.38
N LEU A 54 7.78 5.70 0.36
CA LEU A 54 6.90 6.72 -0.25
C LEU A 54 7.71 7.72 -1.09
N ASP A 55 8.86 8.18 -0.59
CA ASP A 55 9.78 9.03 -1.37
C ASP A 55 10.40 8.30 -2.57
N ALA A 56 10.75 7.02 -2.44
CA ALA A 56 11.29 6.25 -3.56
C ALA A 56 10.28 6.16 -4.71
N VAL A 57 9.00 5.88 -4.43
CA VAL A 57 7.93 5.87 -5.43
C VAL A 57 7.72 7.25 -6.04
N ARG A 58 7.82 8.33 -5.24
CA ARG A 58 7.77 9.70 -5.75
C ARG A 58 8.90 9.96 -6.75
N ARG A 59 10.12 9.53 -6.42
CA ARG A 59 11.30 9.73 -7.27
C ARG A 59 11.21 8.99 -8.61
N SER A 60 10.43 7.92 -8.70
CA SER A 60 10.15 7.21 -9.97
C SER A 60 9.61 8.10 -11.08
N TYR A 61 9.00 9.23 -10.73
CA TYR A 61 8.43 10.19 -11.68
C TYR A 61 9.35 11.38 -12.01
N HIS A 62 10.53 11.46 -11.40
CA HIS A 62 11.45 12.59 -11.61
C HIS A 62 12.26 12.47 -12.89
N SER A 63 12.73 11.26 -13.21
CA SER A 63 13.52 11.04 -14.43
C SER A 63 13.47 9.58 -14.89
N PRO A 64 13.78 9.32 -16.17
CA PRO A 64 13.85 7.96 -16.70
C PRO A 64 14.95 7.07 -16.07
N ASN A 65 15.89 7.67 -15.34
CA ASN A 65 16.99 6.95 -14.68
C ASN A 65 16.60 6.42 -13.30
N GLN A 66 15.45 6.83 -12.77
CA GLN A 66 14.97 6.35 -11.47
C GLN A 66 14.26 5.01 -11.65
N PRO A 67 14.41 4.09 -10.68
CA PRO A 67 13.62 2.88 -10.67
C PRO A 67 12.14 3.18 -10.45
N ASN A 68 11.29 2.35 -11.01
CA ASN A 68 9.84 2.50 -10.96
C ASN A 68 9.08 1.19 -10.76
N ILE A 69 9.77 0.08 -10.51
CA ILE A 69 9.18 -1.17 -10.06
C ILE A 69 9.68 -1.39 -8.64
N HIS A 70 8.75 -1.45 -7.70
CA HIS A 70 9.02 -1.48 -6.27
C HIS A 70 8.31 -2.67 -5.63
N LEU A 71 8.98 -3.30 -4.66
CA LEU A 71 8.42 -4.39 -3.88
C LEU A 71 8.59 -4.12 -2.40
N MET A 72 7.50 -4.11 -1.65
CA MET A 72 7.51 -4.06 -0.20
C MET A 72 7.16 -5.42 0.39
N ILE A 73 8.09 -5.96 1.19
CA ILE A 73 7.96 -7.24 1.88
C ILE A 73 7.73 -6.98 3.37
N GLN A 74 6.59 -7.39 3.90
CA GLN A 74 6.29 -7.24 5.32
C GLN A 74 5.30 -8.30 5.80
N GLN A 75 5.43 -8.77 7.03
CA GLN A 75 4.55 -9.80 7.57
C GLN A 75 3.09 -9.33 7.73
N TYR A 76 2.16 -10.28 7.90
CA TYR A 76 0.75 -9.99 8.14
C TYR A 76 0.55 -9.14 9.41
N GLY A 77 -0.46 -8.27 9.41
CA GLY A 77 -0.79 -7.42 10.56
C GLY A 77 0.16 -6.24 10.82
N LYS A 78 1.16 -6.02 9.96
CA LYS A 78 2.17 -4.95 10.09
C LYS A 78 1.81 -3.63 9.38
N GLY A 79 0.57 -3.49 8.89
CA GLY A 79 0.08 -2.26 8.25
C GLY A 79 0.32 -2.12 6.75
N LYS A 80 0.71 -3.18 6.02
CA LYS A 80 0.91 -3.15 4.54
C LYS A 80 -0.25 -2.51 3.76
N SER A 81 -1.45 -3.05 3.90
CA SER A 81 -2.63 -2.57 3.17
C SER A 81 -3.05 -1.17 3.63
N HIS A 82 -2.79 -0.82 4.89
CA HIS A 82 -2.99 0.53 5.42
C HIS A 82 -2.01 1.52 4.77
N PHE A 83 -0.74 1.14 4.63
CA PHE A 83 0.24 1.92 3.89
C PHE A 83 -0.13 2.04 2.40
N ALA A 84 -0.63 0.97 1.78
CA ALA A 84 -1.08 0.99 0.38
C ALA A 84 -2.21 2.02 0.16
N ILE A 85 -3.15 2.14 1.09
CA ILE A 85 -4.19 3.19 1.05
C ILE A 85 -3.61 4.59 1.23
N ALA A 86 -2.64 4.76 2.14
CA ALA A 86 -1.97 6.06 2.33
C ALA A 86 -1.24 6.48 1.04
N VAL A 87 -0.48 5.57 0.42
CA VAL A 87 0.18 5.80 -0.86
C VAL A 87 -0.84 6.12 -1.96
N ALA A 88 -1.93 5.34 -2.06
CA ALA A 88 -2.99 5.58 -3.05
C ALA A 88 -3.57 7.00 -2.94
N ASN A 89 -3.96 7.43 -1.74
CA ASN A 89 -4.48 8.78 -1.52
C ASN A 89 -3.43 9.86 -1.77
N PHE A 90 -2.18 9.64 -1.35
CA PHE A 90 -1.09 10.59 -1.57
C PHE A 90 -0.91 10.91 -3.06
N PHE A 91 -0.98 9.91 -3.94
CA PHE A 91 -0.82 10.11 -5.39
C PHE A 91 -2.12 10.51 -6.11
N LYS A 92 -3.28 10.00 -5.68
CA LYS A 92 -4.60 10.22 -6.31
C LYS A 92 -5.23 11.57 -5.99
N LYS A 93 -5.08 12.08 -4.75
CA LYS A 93 -5.82 13.24 -4.26
C LYS A 93 -5.02 14.55 -4.39
N PRO A 94 -5.67 15.72 -4.50
CA PRO A 94 -4.98 17.01 -4.57
C PRO A 94 -4.31 17.38 -3.24
N PHE A 95 -3.33 18.29 -3.28
CA PHE A 95 -2.57 18.71 -2.10
C PHE A 95 -3.46 19.15 -0.93
N HIS A 96 -4.49 19.94 -1.19
CA HIS A 96 -5.39 20.49 -0.16
C HIS A 96 -6.44 19.51 0.38
N SER A 97 -6.50 18.27 -0.12
CA SER A 97 -7.42 17.26 0.40
C SER A 97 -7.09 16.89 1.85
N GLN A 98 -8.12 16.58 2.64
CA GLN A 98 -7.94 16.19 4.05
C GLN A 98 -7.09 14.92 4.17
N GLU A 99 -7.24 13.99 3.22
CA GLU A 99 -6.47 12.75 3.17
C GLU A 99 -4.96 13.03 3.01
N VAL A 100 -4.58 13.88 2.04
CA VAL A 100 -3.17 14.23 1.81
C VAL A 100 -2.59 15.03 2.97
N GLN A 101 -3.35 15.95 3.55
CA GLN A 101 -2.90 16.71 4.72
C GLN A 101 -2.71 15.79 5.94
N GLY A 102 -3.60 14.81 6.15
CA GLY A 102 -3.46 13.78 7.18
C GLY A 102 -2.17 12.96 7.00
N ILE A 103 -1.92 12.48 5.77
CA ILE A 103 -0.71 11.73 5.43
C ILE A 103 0.56 12.57 5.66
N LEU A 104 0.60 13.79 5.14
CA LEU A 104 1.75 14.68 5.30
C LEU A 104 2.01 15.01 6.78
N SER A 105 0.97 15.20 7.58
CA SER A 105 1.12 15.39 9.03
C SER A 105 1.75 14.18 9.71
N GLN A 106 1.38 12.96 9.31
CA GLN A 106 1.99 11.74 9.85
C GLN A 106 3.43 11.55 9.36
N VAL A 107 3.75 11.92 8.13
CA VAL A 107 5.13 11.96 7.62
C VAL A 107 5.98 12.97 8.38
N GLU A 108 5.48 14.20 8.58
CA GLU A 108 6.15 15.25 9.36
C GLU A 108 6.49 14.76 10.77
N LYS A 109 5.54 14.10 11.45
CA LYS A 109 5.77 13.46 12.76
C LYS A 109 6.87 12.40 12.70
N ALA A 110 6.82 11.49 11.72
CA ALA A 110 7.76 10.38 11.59
C ALA A 110 9.20 10.82 11.27
N THR A 111 9.37 11.92 10.56
CA THR A 111 10.71 12.40 10.16
C THR A 111 11.46 13.15 11.26
N SER A 112 10.75 13.54 12.35
CA SER A 112 11.25 14.41 13.43
C SER A 112 11.85 15.74 12.93
N ALA A 113 12.17 16.67 13.82
CA ALA A 113 12.86 17.90 13.44
C ALA A 113 14.27 17.67 12.84
N LYS A 114 14.81 16.45 12.91
CA LYS A 114 16.17 16.13 12.46
C LYS A 114 16.30 15.89 10.95
N ASN A 115 15.20 15.65 10.22
CA ASN A 115 15.27 15.36 8.79
C ASN A 115 14.08 15.94 7.98
N GLN A 116 13.92 17.26 8.05
CA GLN A 116 12.82 17.98 7.37
C GLN A 116 12.89 17.88 5.84
N ALA A 117 14.07 17.64 5.26
CA ALA A 117 14.27 17.66 3.81
C ALA A 117 13.39 16.65 3.04
N ILE A 118 13.19 15.43 3.57
CA ILE A 118 12.36 14.42 2.89
C ILE A 118 10.87 14.77 2.97
N SER A 119 10.43 15.26 4.13
CA SER A 119 9.04 15.71 4.34
C SER A 119 8.72 16.92 3.47
N GLU A 120 9.63 17.91 3.43
CA GLU A 120 9.53 19.07 2.55
C GLU A 120 9.54 18.65 1.07
N GLY A 121 10.39 17.69 0.68
CA GLY A 121 10.42 17.14 -0.68
C GLY A 121 9.09 16.50 -1.09
N LEU A 122 8.46 15.73 -0.20
CA LEU A 122 7.13 15.13 -0.41
C LEU A 122 6.04 16.21 -0.50
N LYS A 123 6.10 17.22 0.37
CA LYS A 123 5.16 18.35 0.38
C LYS A 123 5.26 19.20 -0.89
N LEU A 124 6.47 19.60 -1.27
CA LEU A 124 6.75 20.36 -2.49
C LEU A 124 6.33 19.60 -3.74
N PHE A 125 6.58 18.28 -3.76
CA PHE A 125 6.11 17.44 -4.85
C PHE A 125 4.60 17.60 -5.03
N LYS A 126 3.80 17.48 -3.96
CA LYS A 126 2.35 17.64 -4.01
C LYS A 126 1.89 19.06 -4.36
N GLN A 127 2.54 20.08 -3.81
CA GLN A 127 2.20 21.49 -4.05
C GLN A 127 2.43 21.88 -5.52
N ASN A 128 3.50 21.36 -6.13
CA ASN A 128 3.90 21.71 -7.48
C ASN A 128 3.24 20.82 -8.56
N GLN A 129 2.40 19.85 -8.18
CA GLN A 129 1.72 19.02 -9.17
C GLN A 129 0.63 19.81 -9.88
N ARG A 130 0.76 19.90 -11.20
CA ARG A 130 -0.32 20.40 -12.06
C ARG A 130 -1.50 19.42 -12.11
N HIS A 131 -1.19 18.12 -12.12
CA HIS A 131 -2.16 17.04 -12.25
C HIS A 131 -1.88 15.92 -11.25
N GLN A 132 -2.91 15.20 -10.83
CA GLN A 132 -2.77 14.05 -9.93
C GLN A 132 -2.35 12.81 -10.72
N HIS A 133 -2.02 11.73 -10.03
CA HIS A 133 -1.70 10.47 -10.69
C HIS A 133 -2.96 9.65 -10.89
N LEU A 134 -3.01 8.91 -12.00
CA LEU A 134 -3.99 7.84 -12.19
C LEU A 134 -3.54 6.65 -11.34
N VAL A 135 -4.26 6.36 -10.25
CA VAL A 135 -3.92 5.27 -9.34
C VAL A 135 -4.81 4.05 -9.62
N ILE A 136 -4.19 2.91 -9.93
CA ILE A 136 -4.86 1.64 -10.21
C ILE A 136 -4.50 0.65 -9.10
N CYS A 137 -5.51 0.16 -8.38
CA CYS A 137 -5.32 -0.72 -7.22
C CYS A 137 -5.72 -2.17 -7.55
N LEU A 138 -4.75 -3.08 -7.55
CA LEU A 138 -4.91 -4.51 -7.78
C LEU A 138 -4.74 -5.29 -6.48
N SER A 139 -5.46 -6.40 -6.32
CA SER A 139 -5.41 -7.23 -5.11
C SER A 139 -5.46 -8.70 -5.47
N GLY A 140 -4.49 -9.46 -4.96
CA GLY A 140 -4.38 -10.90 -5.20
C GLY A 140 -5.40 -11.77 -4.47
N ASP A 141 -6.15 -11.21 -3.51
CA ASP A 141 -7.12 -11.95 -2.70
C ASP A 141 -8.45 -12.21 -3.40
N ILE A 142 -8.78 -11.42 -4.43
CA ILE A 142 -10.05 -11.54 -5.16
C ILE A 142 -10.08 -12.82 -6.01
N GLY A 143 -8.91 -13.30 -6.43
CA GLY A 143 -8.76 -14.43 -7.36
C GLY A 143 -9.25 -14.12 -8.77
N GLY A 144 -9.12 -15.12 -9.67
CA GLY A 144 -9.53 -14.99 -11.07
C GLY A 144 -8.56 -14.17 -11.93
N ASP A 145 -9.08 -13.66 -13.04
CA ASP A 145 -8.29 -13.00 -14.07
C ASP A 145 -7.95 -11.56 -13.72
N ILE A 146 -6.66 -11.27 -13.51
CA ILE A 146 -6.16 -9.93 -13.17
C ILE A 146 -6.45 -8.89 -14.26
N ARG A 147 -6.64 -9.29 -15.53
CA ARG A 147 -7.02 -8.38 -16.62
C ARG A 147 -8.39 -7.78 -16.37
N LYS A 148 -9.34 -8.58 -15.86
CA LYS A 148 -10.69 -8.11 -15.52
C LYS A 148 -10.65 -7.14 -14.36
N GLN A 149 -9.90 -7.48 -13.31
CA GLN A 149 -9.70 -6.58 -12.17
C GLN A 149 -9.06 -5.25 -12.61
N PHE A 150 -8.02 -5.30 -13.44
CA PHE A 150 -7.34 -4.12 -13.99
C PHE A 150 -8.33 -3.21 -14.72
N LEU A 151 -9.13 -3.75 -15.64
CA LEU A 151 -10.11 -2.97 -16.39
C LEU A 151 -11.18 -2.35 -15.51
N GLN A 152 -11.72 -3.11 -14.56
CA GLN A 152 -12.72 -2.60 -13.62
C GLN A 152 -12.19 -1.41 -12.82
N GLN A 153 -10.96 -1.51 -12.30
CA GLN A 153 -10.33 -0.45 -11.52
C GLN A 153 -9.95 0.76 -12.38
N LEU A 154 -9.54 0.50 -13.61
CA LEU A 154 -9.19 1.54 -14.56
C LEU A 154 -10.41 2.35 -15.02
N VAL A 155 -11.49 1.68 -15.44
CA VAL A 155 -12.77 2.32 -15.80
C VAL A 155 -13.24 3.20 -14.65
N LYS A 156 -13.31 2.65 -13.44
CA LYS A 156 -13.70 3.38 -12.23
C LYS A 156 -12.85 4.64 -12.00
N SER A 157 -11.53 4.53 -12.23
CA SER A 157 -10.61 5.64 -11.99
C SER A 157 -10.70 6.73 -13.07
N LEU A 158 -10.97 6.36 -14.32
CA LEU A 158 -11.17 7.28 -15.42
C LEU A 158 -12.50 8.02 -15.32
N GLU A 159 -13.58 7.30 -14.98
CA GLU A 159 -14.90 7.89 -14.70
C GLU A 159 -14.83 8.92 -13.57
N ALA A 160 -14.13 8.59 -12.49
CA ALA A 160 -13.91 9.51 -11.37
C ALA A 160 -13.10 10.76 -11.76
N ALA A 161 -12.31 10.68 -12.84
CA ALA A 161 -11.58 11.80 -13.42
C ALA A 161 -12.36 12.54 -14.52
N GLY A 162 -13.59 12.13 -14.82
CA GLY A 162 -14.42 12.70 -15.88
C GLY A 162 -13.96 12.33 -17.30
N ILE A 163 -13.11 11.31 -17.44
CA ILE A 163 -12.64 10.82 -18.74
C ILE A 163 -13.58 9.70 -19.19
N GLN A 164 -14.35 9.97 -20.24
CA GLN A 164 -15.24 9.01 -20.87
C GLN A 164 -14.57 8.42 -22.13
N ASP A 165 -14.94 7.19 -22.48
CA ASP A 165 -14.58 6.49 -23.74
C ASP A 165 -13.11 6.17 -24.00
N SER A 166 -12.15 6.54 -23.14
CA SER A 166 -10.71 6.33 -23.42
C SER A 166 -10.28 4.87 -23.56
N LEU A 167 -11.06 3.92 -23.02
CA LEU A 167 -10.80 2.48 -23.16
C LEU A 167 -11.65 1.81 -24.22
N ALA A 168 -12.64 2.51 -24.75
CA ALA A 168 -13.72 1.88 -25.47
C ALA A 168 -13.23 1.22 -26.76
N HIS A 169 -12.22 1.81 -27.42
CA HIS A 169 -11.54 1.18 -28.56
C HIS A 169 -10.86 -0.16 -28.21
N HIS A 170 -10.14 -0.22 -27.09
CA HIS A 170 -9.47 -1.45 -26.65
C HIS A 170 -10.48 -2.55 -26.30
N ILE A 171 -11.61 -2.19 -25.69
CA ILE A 171 -12.67 -3.13 -25.31
C ILE A 171 -13.51 -3.58 -26.53
N CYS A 172 -13.73 -2.70 -27.51
CA CYS A 172 -14.53 -3.00 -28.71
C CYS A 172 -13.76 -3.74 -29.81
N SER A 173 -12.43 -3.74 -29.77
CA SER A 173 -11.56 -4.32 -30.81
C SER A 173 -11.84 -5.81 -31.10
N GLU A 174 -11.86 -6.66 -30.08
CA GLU A 174 -12.10 -8.10 -30.22
C GLU A 174 -13.54 -8.46 -30.61
N PRO A 175 -14.59 -7.86 -29.99
CA PRO A 175 -15.96 -7.99 -30.47
C PRO A 175 -16.12 -7.59 -31.95
N LEU A 176 -15.46 -6.51 -32.38
CA LEU A 176 -15.49 -6.04 -33.77
C LEU A 176 -14.83 -7.07 -34.70
N ARG A 177 -13.62 -7.52 -34.37
CA ARG A 177 -12.88 -8.55 -35.14
C ARG A 177 -13.69 -9.83 -35.27
N TYR A 178 -14.38 -10.25 -34.20
CA TYR A 178 -15.25 -11.41 -34.23
C TYR A 178 -16.39 -11.25 -35.26
N LEU A 179 -17.11 -10.13 -35.26
CA LEU A 179 -18.20 -9.91 -36.22
C LEU A 179 -17.70 -9.76 -37.66
N GLU A 180 -16.54 -9.12 -37.87
CA GLU A 180 -15.97 -8.92 -39.19
C GLU A 180 -15.51 -10.24 -39.84
N THR A 181 -15.00 -11.18 -39.04
CA THR A 181 -14.50 -12.49 -39.49
C THR A 181 -15.56 -13.58 -39.64
N LEU A 182 -16.83 -13.30 -39.32
CA LEU A 182 -17.92 -14.25 -39.53
C LEU A 182 -18.06 -14.65 -41.01
N ASN A 183 -18.09 -15.95 -41.28
CA ASN A 183 -18.37 -16.47 -42.61
C ASN A 183 -19.84 -16.16 -43.04
N PRO A 184 -20.18 -16.26 -44.33
CA PRO A 184 -21.52 -15.89 -44.83
C PRO A 184 -22.68 -16.64 -44.18
N GLU A 185 -22.48 -17.93 -43.85
CA GLU A 185 -23.50 -18.75 -43.19
C GLU A 185 -23.76 -18.27 -41.75
N ASN A 186 -22.70 -17.99 -41.00
CA ASN A 186 -22.78 -17.50 -39.63
C ASN A 186 -23.32 -16.07 -39.56
N ARG A 187 -23.00 -15.23 -40.55
CA ARG A 187 -23.63 -13.90 -40.71
C ARG A 187 -25.14 -14.03 -40.89
N THR A 188 -25.60 -14.98 -41.71
CA THR A 188 -27.04 -15.24 -41.91
C THR A 188 -27.71 -15.75 -40.62
N LYS A 189 -27.03 -16.60 -39.85
CA LYS A 189 -27.52 -17.07 -38.54
C LYS A 189 -27.60 -15.93 -37.52
N ALA A 190 -26.60 -15.05 -37.49
CA ALA A 190 -26.59 -13.86 -36.64
C ALA A 190 -27.78 -12.94 -36.95
N GLU A 191 -28.01 -12.65 -38.23
CA GLU A 191 -29.08 -11.76 -38.68
C GLU A 191 -30.47 -12.32 -38.34
N LYS A 192 -30.69 -13.62 -38.56
CA LYS A 192 -31.93 -14.30 -38.15
C LYS A 192 -32.16 -14.22 -36.64
N TYR A 193 -31.09 -14.34 -35.85
CA TYR A 193 -31.18 -14.24 -34.39
C TYR A 193 -31.57 -12.82 -33.94
N LEU A 194 -30.92 -11.80 -34.51
CA LEU A 194 -31.27 -10.40 -34.23
C LEU A 194 -32.73 -10.12 -34.57
N GLN A 195 -33.19 -10.57 -35.75
CA GLN A 195 -34.58 -10.43 -36.18
C GLN A 195 -35.56 -11.09 -35.21
N SER A 196 -35.24 -12.30 -34.72
CA SER A 196 -36.08 -13.02 -33.76
C SER A 196 -36.20 -12.32 -32.39
N ASN A 197 -35.23 -11.48 -32.05
CA ASN A 197 -35.21 -10.70 -30.80
C ASN A 197 -35.69 -9.25 -30.99
N GLY A 198 -36.18 -8.88 -32.18
CA GLY A 198 -36.71 -7.54 -32.46
C GLY A 198 -35.65 -6.46 -32.72
N ASN A 199 -34.40 -6.82 -33.01
CA ASN A 199 -33.31 -5.89 -33.38
C ASN A 199 -33.12 -4.69 -32.42
N PRO A 200 -33.05 -4.87 -31.08
CA PRO A 200 -32.98 -3.75 -30.14
C PRO A 200 -31.75 -2.85 -30.37
N ASP A 201 -30.63 -3.43 -30.83
CA ASP A 201 -29.37 -2.74 -31.11
C ASP A 201 -29.10 -2.60 -32.64
N GLY A 202 -30.10 -2.88 -33.47
CA GLY A 202 -30.01 -2.87 -34.94
C GLY A 202 -29.58 -4.20 -35.57
N ASP A 203 -29.25 -4.14 -36.86
CA ASP A 203 -28.77 -5.27 -37.67
C ASP A 203 -27.27 -5.54 -37.47
N LEU A 204 -26.74 -6.60 -38.08
CA LEU A 204 -25.33 -6.96 -37.90
C LEU A 204 -24.36 -5.83 -38.34
N ASN A 205 -24.71 -5.07 -39.39
CA ASN A 205 -23.91 -3.95 -39.87
C ASN A 205 -23.95 -2.75 -38.91
N SER A 206 -25.10 -2.52 -38.27
CA SER A 206 -25.28 -1.50 -37.23
C SER A 206 -24.41 -1.80 -36.03
N LEU A 207 -24.36 -3.05 -35.58
CA LEU A 207 -23.46 -3.50 -34.51
C LEU A 207 -21.99 -3.28 -34.86
N ILE A 208 -21.57 -3.64 -36.09
CA ILE A 208 -20.20 -3.41 -36.58
C ILE A 208 -19.88 -1.91 -36.58
N ARG A 209 -20.81 -1.06 -37.06
CA ARG A 209 -20.64 0.40 -37.05
C ARG A 209 -20.51 0.94 -35.63
N LEU A 210 -21.39 0.54 -34.73
CA LEU A 210 -21.38 0.96 -33.32
C LEU A 210 -20.08 0.57 -32.63
N LEU A 211 -19.56 -0.64 -32.86
CA LEU A 211 -18.25 -1.05 -32.33
C LEU A 211 -17.08 -0.26 -32.94
N ARG A 212 -17.14 0.11 -34.23
CA ARG A 212 -16.14 0.99 -34.86
C ARG A 212 -16.18 2.42 -34.30
N GLU A 213 -17.35 2.86 -33.87
CA GLU A 213 -17.58 4.11 -33.14
C GLU A 213 -17.25 3.96 -31.64
N ASN A 214 -16.65 2.83 -31.24
CA ASN A 214 -16.28 2.48 -29.87
C ASN A 214 -17.47 2.43 -28.88
N ASN A 215 -18.69 2.17 -29.35
CA ASN A 215 -19.82 1.96 -28.47
C ASN A 215 -19.75 0.56 -27.84
N SER A 216 -19.48 0.50 -26.53
CA SER A 216 -19.31 -0.78 -25.80
C SER A 216 -20.64 -1.43 -25.35
N ASP A 217 -21.77 -0.71 -25.41
CA ASP A 217 -23.07 -1.20 -24.94
C ASP A 217 -23.54 -2.43 -25.75
N VAL A 218 -23.16 -2.46 -27.02
CA VAL A 218 -23.54 -3.53 -27.94
C VAL A 218 -22.78 -4.85 -27.73
N ILE A 219 -21.71 -4.86 -26.92
CA ILE A 219 -20.88 -6.06 -26.67
C ILE A 219 -21.71 -7.19 -26.06
N SER A 220 -22.71 -6.86 -25.23
CA SER A 220 -23.63 -7.85 -24.66
C SER A 220 -24.40 -8.61 -25.75
N SER A 221 -24.81 -7.90 -26.81
CA SER A 221 -25.48 -8.48 -27.97
C SER A 221 -24.53 -9.28 -28.85
N VAL A 222 -23.28 -8.83 -29.01
CA VAL A 222 -22.22 -9.64 -29.68
C VAL A 222 -22.01 -10.98 -28.98
N LYS A 223 -21.93 -10.99 -27.64
CA LYS A 223 -21.79 -12.23 -26.85
C LYS A 223 -22.96 -13.19 -27.05
N LYS A 224 -24.19 -12.68 -27.14
CA LYS A 224 -25.40 -13.47 -27.41
C LYS A 224 -25.41 -14.04 -28.83
N ILE A 225 -25.02 -13.26 -29.82
CA ILE A 225 -24.86 -13.72 -31.22
C ILE A 225 -23.85 -14.86 -31.26
N ALA A 226 -22.69 -14.69 -30.62
CA ALA A 226 -21.66 -15.70 -30.61
C ALA A 226 -22.13 -17.01 -29.99
N PHE A 227 -22.80 -16.95 -28.83
CA PHE A 227 -23.40 -18.12 -28.20
C PHE A 227 -24.41 -18.82 -29.12
N LYS A 228 -25.21 -18.07 -29.87
CA LYS A 228 -26.19 -18.66 -30.79
C LYS A 228 -25.54 -19.37 -31.98
N ILE A 229 -24.40 -18.87 -32.46
CA ILE A 229 -23.67 -19.44 -33.60
C ILE A 229 -22.86 -20.66 -33.18
N THR A 230 -22.14 -20.58 -32.07
CA THR A 230 -21.11 -21.56 -31.68
C THR A 230 -21.51 -22.44 -30.49
N GLY A 231 -22.55 -22.06 -29.73
CA GLY A 231 -22.91 -22.70 -28.47
C GLY A 231 -22.08 -22.24 -27.26
N PHE A 232 -21.16 -21.29 -27.46
CA PHE A 232 -20.24 -20.79 -26.43
C PHE A 232 -20.19 -19.26 -26.44
N THR A 233 -20.06 -18.64 -25.26
CA THR A 233 -19.90 -17.19 -25.13
C THR A 233 -18.41 -16.82 -25.09
N PRO A 234 -17.87 -16.13 -26.11
CA PRO A 234 -16.50 -15.66 -26.10
C PRO A 234 -16.21 -14.74 -24.93
N ASP A 235 -15.06 -14.96 -24.29
CA ASP A 235 -14.49 -14.00 -23.37
C ASP A 235 -13.66 -12.98 -24.15
N PHE A 236 -14.32 -11.96 -24.70
CA PHE A 236 -13.67 -10.85 -25.39
C PHE A 236 -12.69 -10.06 -24.50
N THR A 237 -12.68 -10.31 -23.18
CA THR A 237 -11.73 -9.68 -22.25
C THR A 237 -10.45 -10.51 -22.04
N ALA A 238 -10.42 -11.76 -22.51
CA ALA A 238 -9.26 -12.64 -22.36
C ALA A 238 -8.04 -12.14 -23.16
N ASP A 239 -8.23 -11.55 -24.34
CA ASP A 239 -7.11 -11.05 -25.16
C ASP A 239 -6.78 -9.57 -24.93
N ILE A 240 -7.29 -8.99 -23.83
CA ILE A 240 -7.03 -7.58 -23.55
C ILE A 240 -5.54 -7.35 -23.27
N ASN A 241 -4.94 -6.52 -24.13
CA ASN A 241 -3.55 -6.13 -24.03
C ASN A 241 -3.41 -4.95 -23.06
N ILE A 242 -3.17 -5.26 -21.78
CA ILE A 242 -2.89 -4.26 -20.72
C ILE A 242 -1.77 -3.30 -21.12
N GLN A 243 -0.72 -3.80 -21.77
CA GLN A 243 0.41 -2.95 -22.18
C GLN A 243 -0.03 -1.90 -23.20
N ALA A 244 -0.85 -2.28 -24.20
CA ALA A 244 -1.37 -1.33 -25.19
C ALA A 244 -2.30 -0.27 -24.54
N ILE A 245 -3.15 -0.69 -23.60
CA ILE A 245 -4.03 0.24 -22.87
C ILE A 245 -3.22 1.25 -22.06
N LEU A 246 -2.24 0.78 -21.29
CA LEU A 246 -1.40 1.66 -20.48
C LEU A 246 -0.55 2.59 -21.36
N GLU A 247 -0.05 2.10 -22.49
CA GLU A 247 0.67 2.92 -23.47
C GLU A 247 -0.19 4.05 -24.03
N ASP A 248 -1.43 3.75 -24.43
CA ASP A 248 -2.37 4.74 -24.94
C ASP A 248 -2.70 5.80 -23.88
N LEU A 249 -2.99 5.37 -22.66
CA LEU A 249 -3.24 6.28 -21.53
C LEU A 249 -2.05 7.19 -21.21
N ILE A 250 -0.83 6.66 -21.27
CA ILE A 250 0.36 7.47 -21.03
C ILE A 250 0.52 8.52 -22.13
N LYS A 251 0.39 8.13 -23.40
CA LYS A 251 0.55 9.02 -24.56
C LYS A 251 -0.52 10.10 -24.62
N ASN A 252 -1.78 9.75 -24.34
CA ASN A 252 -2.92 10.63 -24.53
C ASN A 252 -3.28 11.43 -23.27
N HIS A 253 -2.98 10.91 -22.07
CA HIS A 253 -3.41 11.52 -20.82
C HIS A 253 -2.28 11.84 -19.83
N CYS A 254 -1.03 11.42 -20.06
CA CYS A 254 0.09 11.73 -19.14
C CYS A 254 1.20 12.60 -19.76
N ILE A 255 1.13 12.86 -21.06
CA ILE A 255 2.16 13.57 -21.84
C ILE A 255 1.49 14.68 -22.66
N GLY A 256 2.20 15.78 -22.87
CA GLY A 256 1.76 16.90 -23.70
C GLY A 256 0.89 17.92 -22.95
N GLU A 257 0.36 18.88 -23.70
CA GLU A 257 -0.39 20.02 -23.16
C GLU A 257 -1.78 19.63 -22.63
N ASN A 258 -2.34 18.54 -23.16
CA ASN A 258 -3.63 17.96 -22.78
C ASN A 258 -3.50 16.85 -21.71
N ALA A 259 -2.37 16.77 -21.01
CA ALA A 259 -2.19 15.79 -19.95
C ALA A 259 -3.26 16.00 -18.86
N HIS A 260 -3.96 14.93 -18.50
CA HIS A 260 -4.95 14.90 -17.42
C HIS A 260 -4.31 14.39 -16.12
N PHE A 261 -3.26 13.59 -16.24
CA PHE A 261 -2.52 12.99 -15.15
C PHE A 261 -1.03 13.32 -15.25
N GLN A 262 -0.35 13.34 -14.10
CA GLN A 262 1.12 13.49 -14.09
C GLN A 262 1.84 12.18 -14.46
N GLY A 263 1.18 11.05 -14.18
CA GLY A 263 1.64 9.70 -14.46
C GLY A 263 0.66 8.66 -13.90
N ILE A 264 0.99 7.39 -14.06
CA ILE A 264 0.22 6.24 -13.59
C ILE A 264 0.92 5.60 -12.40
N LEU A 265 0.18 5.26 -11.35
CA LEU A 265 0.67 4.44 -10.24
C LEU A 265 -0.16 3.16 -10.16
N ILE A 266 0.49 2.01 -10.25
CA ILE A 266 -0.14 0.72 -10.01
C ILE A 266 0.26 0.24 -8.63
N LEU A 267 -0.72 -0.03 -7.78
CA LEU A 267 -0.54 -0.63 -6.47
C LEU A 267 -1.04 -2.07 -6.52
N PHE A 268 -0.22 -3.04 -6.11
CA PHE A 268 -0.61 -4.44 -6.09
C PHE A 268 -0.49 -4.99 -4.66
N ASP A 269 -1.62 -5.16 -3.98
CA ASP A 269 -1.67 -5.78 -2.65
C ASP A 269 -1.83 -7.31 -2.71
N GLU A 270 -1.28 -8.00 -1.72
CA GLU A 270 -1.28 -9.47 -1.61
C GLU A 270 -0.73 -10.19 -2.86
N LEU A 271 0.40 -9.70 -3.37
CA LEU A 271 1.09 -10.23 -4.57
C LEU A 271 1.39 -11.74 -4.45
N ASN A 272 1.77 -12.23 -3.27
CA ASN A 272 2.08 -13.65 -3.08
C ASN A 272 0.86 -14.55 -3.33
N GLN A 273 -0.33 -14.10 -2.93
CA GLN A 273 -1.57 -14.84 -3.13
C GLN A 273 -1.89 -14.95 -4.63
N TYR A 274 -1.75 -13.83 -5.34
CA TYR A 274 -1.87 -13.81 -6.80
C TYR A 274 -0.86 -14.75 -7.47
N LEU A 275 0.43 -14.67 -7.10
CA LEU A 275 1.48 -15.45 -7.76
C LEU A 275 1.29 -16.96 -7.56
N LYS A 276 0.73 -17.39 -6.42
CA LYS A 276 0.32 -18.79 -6.20
C LYS A 276 -0.84 -19.20 -7.11
N ALA A 277 -1.86 -18.35 -7.24
CA ALA A 277 -2.96 -18.61 -8.15
C ALA A 277 -2.47 -18.70 -9.61
N TRP A 278 -1.59 -17.78 -10.03
CA TRP A 278 -0.97 -17.79 -11.34
C TRP A 278 -0.11 -19.03 -11.59
N ALA A 279 0.62 -19.51 -10.59
CA ALA A 279 1.39 -20.75 -10.73
C ALA A 279 0.52 -22.01 -10.81
N ALA A 280 -0.71 -21.96 -10.30
CA ALA A 280 -1.67 -23.06 -10.36
C ALA A 280 -2.47 -23.07 -11.68
N ASP A 281 -2.85 -21.90 -12.18
CA ASP A 281 -3.58 -21.68 -13.44
C ASP A 281 -3.15 -20.32 -14.03
N ASP A 282 -2.15 -20.35 -14.91
CA ASP A 282 -1.57 -19.14 -15.47
C ASP A 282 -2.56 -18.43 -16.41
N ILE A 283 -3.26 -19.18 -17.25
CA ILE A 283 -4.26 -18.67 -18.19
C ILE A 283 -5.43 -18.03 -17.42
N GLY A 284 -5.97 -18.73 -16.42
CA GLY A 284 -7.09 -18.25 -15.61
C GLY A 284 -6.74 -17.06 -14.74
N ALA A 285 -5.50 -16.95 -14.27
CA ALA A 285 -5.02 -15.80 -13.50
C ALA A 285 -4.69 -14.55 -14.34
N GLY A 286 -4.70 -14.66 -15.68
CA GLY A 286 -4.49 -13.53 -16.59
C GLY A 286 -3.21 -13.59 -17.43
N GLY A 287 -2.54 -14.74 -17.46
CA GLY A 287 -1.44 -15.07 -18.36
C GLY A 287 -0.27 -14.12 -18.25
N THR A 288 -0.02 -13.35 -19.32
CA THR A 288 1.11 -12.42 -19.43
C THR A 288 0.83 -11.03 -18.84
N ALA A 289 -0.32 -10.80 -18.21
CA ALA A 289 -0.73 -9.50 -17.68
C ALA A 289 0.33 -8.80 -16.81
N LEU A 290 0.93 -9.51 -15.84
CA LEU A 290 2.02 -8.96 -15.02
C LEU A 290 3.28 -8.63 -15.83
N GLN A 291 3.60 -9.46 -16.82
CA GLN A 291 4.72 -9.23 -17.71
C GLN A 291 4.49 -7.97 -18.56
N ASN A 292 3.25 -7.76 -19.01
CA ASN A 292 2.82 -6.58 -19.76
C ASN A 292 2.90 -5.31 -18.89
N ILE A 293 2.47 -5.38 -17.63
CA ILE A 293 2.60 -4.26 -16.66
C ILE A 293 4.06 -3.90 -16.43
N THR A 294 4.92 -4.89 -16.19
CA THR A 294 6.35 -4.64 -15.95
C THR A 294 7.08 -4.17 -17.22
N ASN A 295 6.68 -4.64 -18.42
CA ASN A 295 7.18 -4.12 -19.70
C ASN A 295 6.88 -2.63 -19.86
N ILE A 296 5.63 -2.22 -19.64
CA ILE A 296 5.27 -0.81 -19.81
C ILE A 296 5.95 0.08 -18.77
N CYS A 297 6.18 -0.43 -17.55
CA CYS A 297 6.97 0.27 -16.54
C CYS A 297 8.37 0.58 -17.06
N GLU A 298 9.07 -0.42 -17.61
CA GLU A 298 10.42 -0.22 -18.14
C GLU A 298 10.44 0.72 -19.37
N ASN A 299 9.43 0.64 -20.24
CA ASN A 299 9.37 1.46 -21.45
C ASN A 299 9.01 2.93 -21.20
N TYR A 300 8.31 3.23 -20.10
CA TYR A 300 7.80 4.57 -19.79
C TYR A 300 8.21 5.05 -18.39
N LYS A 301 9.49 4.83 -18.02
CA LYS A 301 10.07 5.39 -16.78
C LYS A 301 9.85 6.90 -16.69
N GLY A 302 9.59 7.39 -15.48
CA GLY A 302 9.18 8.77 -15.26
C GLY A 302 7.67 9.03 -15.43
N LYS A 303 6.91 8.10 -16.03
CA LYS A 303 5.46 8.25 -16.29
C LYS A 303 4.59 7.17 -15.68
N ILE A 304 5.17 6.03 -15.32
CA ILE A 304 4.46 4.95 -14.64
C ILE A 304 5.34 4.34 -13.55
N ALA A 305 4.74 3.92 -12.45
CA ALA A 305 5.39 3.14 -11.41
C ALA A 305 4.48 2.02 -10.90
N LEU A 306 5.08 0.92 -10.44
CA LEU A 306 4.46 -0.22 -9.81
C LEU A 306 4.99 -0.35 -8.39
N LEU A 307 4.12 -0.38 -7.38
CA LEU A 307 4.46 -0.78 -6.02
C LEU A 307 3.64 -2.01 -5.63
N SER A 308 4.33 -3.12 -5.40
CA SER A 308 3.73 -4.38 -4.99
C SER A 308 3.98 -4.67 -3.51
N PHE A 309 3.01 -5.29 -2.84
CA PHE A 309 3.08 -5.67 -1.44
C PHE A 309 3.00 -7.19 -1.30
N THR A 310 3.90 -7.77 -0.50
CA THR A 310 3.96 -9.21 -0.26
C THR A 310 4.37 -9.53 1.16
N GLN A 311 4.06 -10.74 1.60
CA GLN A 311 4.45 -11.27 2.92
C GLN A 311 5.79 -11.98 2.90
N ILE A 312 6.11 -12.62 1.77
CA ILE A 312 7.34 -13.36 1.55
C ILE A 312 7.99 -12.90 0.26
N HIS A 313 9.32 -13.03 0.20
CA HIS A 313 10.05 -12.68 -1.00
C HIS A 313 9.62 -13.60 -2.16
N PRO A 314 9.14 -13.08 -3.31
CA PRO A 314 8.63 -13.89 -4.41
C PRO A 314 9.63 -14.96 -4.89
N ALA A 315 10.93 -14.62 -4.95
CA ALA A 315 11.98 -15.56 -5.33
C ALA A 315 12.08 -16.84 -4.46
N GLN A 316 11.51 -16.88 -3.26
CA GLN A 316 11.50 -18.10 -2.43
C GLN A 316 10.61 -19.20 -3.02
N GLY A 317 9.61 -18.86 -3.84
CA GLY A 317 8.73 -19.84 -4.50
C GLY A 317 7.99 -20.76 -3.53
N VAL A 318 7.67 -20.30 -2.32
CA VAL A 318 7.04 -21.14 -1.28
C VAL A 318 5.65 -21.58 -1.73
N GLY A 319 5.45 -22.90 -1.84
CA GLY A 319 4.19 -23.50 -2.27
C GLY A 319 4.01 -23.55 -3.79
N ILE A 320 5.07 -23.30 -4.57
CA ILE A 320 5.07 -23.39 -6.03
C ILE A 320 5.58 -24.78 -6.45
N SER A 321 4.88 -25.42 -7.38
CA SER A 321 5.27 -26.74 -7.90
C SER A 321 6.57 -26.70 -8.68
N ALA A 322 7.40 -27.74 -8.56
CA ALA A 322 8.69 -27.85 -9.24
C ALA A 322 8.59 -27.74 -10.78
N ASN A 323 7.45 -28.13 -11.35
CA ASN A 323 7.25 -28.12 -12.81
C ASN A 323 7.07 -26.71 -13.39
N VAL A 324 6.62 -25.75 -12.58
CA VAL A 324 6.32 -24.36 -13.01
C VAL A 324 7.30 -23.34 -12.41
N ILE A 325 8.23 -23.78 -11.57
CA ILE A 325 9.13 -22.89 -10.80
C ILE A 325 9.99 -22.00 -11.69
N LEU A 326 10.41 -22.48 -12.88
CA LEU A 326 11.24 -21.71 -13.79
C LEU A 326 10.48 -20.53 -14.41
N GLU A 327 9.26 -20.75 -14.89
CA GLU A 327 8.40 -19.68 -15.42
C GLU A 327 7.98 -18.72 -14.32
N TYR A 328 7.65 -19.24 -13.15
CA TYR A 328 7.40 -18.45 -11.96
C TYR A 328 8.58 -17.53 -11.61
N GLN A 329 9.81 -18.05 -11.62
CA GLN A 329 11.01 -17.26 -11.29
C GLN A 329 11.27 -16.14 -12.29
N LYS A 330 10.96 -16.33 -13.57
CA LYS A 330 11.04 -15.26 -14.58
C LYS A 330 10.11 -14.09 -14.24
N ILE A 331 8.91 -14.34 -13.75
CA ILE A 331 7.98 -13.27 -13.33
C ILE A 331 8.41 -12.68 -11.98
N ALA A 332 8.74 -13.53 -11.02
CA ALA A 332 9.13 -13.13 -9.67
C ALA A 332 10.36 -12.20 -9.67
N THR A 333 11.35 -12.45 -10.53
CA THR A 333 12.56 -11.62 -10.63
C THR A 333 12.30 -10.24 -11.24
N ARG A 334 11.28 -10.10 -12.10
CA ARG A 334 10.85 -8.80 -12.64
C ARG A 334 10.12 -7.95 -11.61
N LEU A 335 9.44 -8.60 -10.67
CA LEU A 335 8.72 -7.95 -9.56
C LEU A 335 9.57 -7.70 -8.33
N ALA A 336 10.69 -8.41 -8.18
CA ALA A 336 11.66 -8.24 -7.10
C ALA A 336 13.05 -7.90 -7.68
N PRO A 337 13.23 -6.70 -8.26
CA PRO A 337 14.50 -6.33 -8.86
C PRO A 337 15.61 -6.28 -7.80
N LYS A 338 16.84 -6.62 -8.21
CA LYS A 338 18.02 -6.66 -7.33
C LYS A 338 18.66 -5.28 -7.11
N ASP A 339 18.12 -4.23 -7.69
CA ASP A 339 18.68 -2.88 -7.78
C ASP A 339 18.34 -1.96 -6.58
N GLY A 340 17.99 -2.53 -5.43
CA GLY A 340 17.66 -1.76 -4.22
C GLY A 340 16.21 -1.26 -4.15
N THR A 341 15.32 -1.78 -5.00
CA THR A 341 13.88 -1.48 -5.02
C THR A 341 13.01 -2.51 -4.31
N THR A 342 13.65 -3.55 -3.76
CA THR A 342 13.01 -4.53 -2.88
C THR A 342 13.22 -4.10 -1.43
N TYR A 343 12.16 -3.60 -0.82
CA TYR A 343 12.12 -3.07 0.52
C TYR A 343 11.66 -4.12 1.50
N ASN A 344 12.40 -4.28 2.58
CA ASN A 344 11.97 -5.01 3.76
C ASN A 344 11.88 -4.00 4.88
N PRO A 345 10.91 -3.06 4.84
CA PRO A 345 10.84 -2.03 5.85
C PRO A 345 10.84 -2.70 7.20
N ALA A 346 11.71 -2.21 8.08
CA ALA A 346 11.81 -2.77 9.40
C ALA A 346 10.40 -2.71 9.99
N SER A 347 9.81 -3.88 10.24
CA SER A 347 8.61 -4.02 11.06
C SER A 347 8.98 -3.80 12.54
N SER A 348 9.83 -2.80 12.75
CA SER A 348 10.36 -2.42 14.02
C SER A 348 9.21 -1.75 14.74
N LEU A 349 8.50 -2.57 15.51
CA LEU A 349 7.52 -2.09 16.46
C LEU A 349 8.15 -1.02 17.37
N GLU A 350 9.48 -1.05 17.55
CA GLU A 350 10.27 0.00 18.20
C GLU A 350 10.08 1.35 17.49
N LEU A 351 10.31 1.44 16.18
CA LEU A 351 10.10 2.67 15.42
C LEU A 351 8.61 3.07 15.35
N VAL A 352 7.68 2.10 15.34
CA VAL A 352 6.24 2.39 15.37
C VAL A 352 5.85 3.02 16.70
N ILE A 353 6.34 2.48 17.83
CA ILE A 353 6.05 2.99 19.17
C ILE A 353 6.72 4.34 19.40
N GLU A 354 7.96 4.52 18.93
CA GLU A 354 8.63 5.82 18.94
C GLU A 354 7.77 6.88 18.25
N ASN A 355 7.23 6.58 17.06
CA ASN A 355 6.37 7.51 16.33
C ASN A 355 4.94 7.65 16.90
N LEU A 356 4.57 6.85 17.90
CA LEU A 356 3.36 7.03 18.68
C LEU A 356 3.56 7.94 19.89
N LEU A 357 4.78 8.04 20.42
CA LEU A 357 5.13 8.85 21.60
C LEU A 357 5.84 10.12 21.16
N LEU A 358 5.05 11.18 20.96
CA LEU A 358 5.54 12.44 20.41
C LEU A 358 6.03 13.38 21.50
N VAL A 359 7.10 14.11 21.20
CA VAL A 359 7.55 15.24 22.02
C VAL A 359 6.61 16.42 21.79
N LYS A 360 5.96 16.90 22.86
CA LYS A 360 4.97 17.97 22.78
C LYS A 360 5.60 19.36 22.62
N ASN A 361 6.73 19.58 23.29
CA ASN A 361 7.43 20.86 23.28
C ASN A 361 8.94 20.64 23.28
N ALA A 362 9.62 21.07 22.21
CA ALA A 362 11.05 20.85 22.02
C ALA A 362 11.92 21.50 23.10
N SER A 363 11.58 22.71 23.58
CA SER A 363 12.39 23.39 24.59
C SER A 363 12.22 22.77 25.99
N THR A 364 11.01 22.34 26.31
CA THR A 364 10.70 21.62 27.56
C THR A 364 11.35 20.24 27.55
N TRP A 365 11.32 19.56 26.41
CA TRP A 365 12.01 18.29 26.19
C TRP A 365 13.51 18.42 26.30
N GLN A 366 14.10 19.43 25.68
CA GLN A 366 15.54 19.68 25.78
C GLN A 366 15.95 19.96 27.22
N THR A 367 15.16 20.71 27.98
CA THR A 367 15.39 20.95 29.41
C THR A 367 15.35 19.63 30.20
N PHE A 368 14.33 18.80 29.99
CA PHE A 368 14.19 17.50 30.63
C PHE A 368 15.31 16.53 30.26
N SER A 369 15.59 16.34 28.97
CA SER A 369 16.64 15.46 28.46
C SER A 369 18.00 15.90 29.00
N SER A 370 18.30 17.21 29.07
CA SER A 370 19.55 17.70 29.68
C SER A 370 19.64 17.37 31.18
N GLN A 371 18.55 17.59 31.93
CA GLN A 371 18.51 17.31 33.37
C GLN A 371 18.69 15.81 33.66
N TRP A 372 18.05 14.95 32.87
CA TRP A 372 17.99 13.51 33.10
C TRP A 372 18.92 12.69 32.20
N HIS A 373 19.79 13.36 31.44
CA HIS A 373 20.67 12.74 30.44
C HIS A 373 21.41 11.52 30.99
N ASN A 374 22.11 11.70 32.11
CA ASN A 374 22.87 10.62 32.75
C ASN A 374 21.98 9.46 33.19
N THR A 375 20.75 9.73 33.62
CA THR A 375 19.81 8.68 34.04
C THR A 375 19.27 7.92 32.83
N LEU A 376 18.76 8.62 31.82
CA LEU A 376 18.28 8.03 30.57
C LEU A 376 19.37 7.17 29.93
N ARG A 377 20.58 7.73 29.80
CA ARG A 377 21.73 7.03 29.21
C ARG A 377 22.12 5.81 30.01
N ARG A 378 22.21 5.90 31.34
CA ARG A 378 22.56 4.75 32.21
C ARG A 378 21.52 3.63 32.14
N GLU A 379 20.23 3.93 32.14
CA GLU A 379 19.19 2.91 32.02
C GLU A 379 19.25 2.23 30.64
N ALA A 380 19.48 3.01 29.58
CA ALA A 380 19.67 2.49 28.23
C ALA A 380 20.93 1.64 28.11
N GLU A 381 22.08 2.08 28.64
CA GLU A 381 23.35 1.33 28.64
C GLU A 381 23.17 0.02 29.39
N THR A 382 22.54 0.07 30.57
CA THR A 382 22.26 -1.14 31.35
C THR A 382 21.38 -2.11 30.57
N ALA A 383 20.35 -1.61 29.87
CA ALA A 383 19.49 -2.44 29.03
C ALA A 383 20.26 -3.03 27.84
N PHE A 384 20.95 -2.21 27.06
CA PHE A 384 21.67 -2.59 25.84
C PHE A 384 22.87 -3.49 26.08
N GLU A 385 23.71 -3.15 27.06
CA GLU A 385 24.96 -3.86 27.34
C GLU A 385 24.73 -5.15 28.13
N ARG A 386 23.83 -5.12 29.12
CA ARG A 386 23.73 -6.20 30.11
C ARG A 386 22.53 -7.12 29.92
N ARG A 387 21.44 -6.66 29.31
CA ARG A 387 20.17 -7.40 29.28
C ARG A 387 19.72 -7.78 27.87
N ILE A 388 19.81 -6.87 26.90
CA ILE A 388 19.22 -7.02 25.56
C ILE A 388 20.31 -7.22 24.51
N LYS A 389 20.84 -8.44 24.42
CA LYS A 389 21.95 -8.76 23.49
C LYS A 389 21.53 -8.82 22.02
N ILE A 390 20.23 -8.89 21.71
CA ILE A 390 19.72 -9.11 20.35
C ILE A 390 19.98 -7.91 19.42
N TYR A 391 19.94 -6.67 19.90
CA TYR A 391 20.15 -5.50 19.04
C TYR A 391 21.58 -5.38 18.54
N LYS A 392 22.57 -5.77 19.35
CA LYS A 392 23.96 -5.90 18.90
C LYS A 392 24.09 -6.89 17.75
N LYS A 393 23.36 -8.02 17.81
CA LYS A 393 23.32 -9.02 16.74
C LYS A 393 22.61 -8.50 15.49
N LYS A 394 21.60 -7.64 15.67
CA LYS A 394 20.90 -6.91 14.59
C LYS A 394 21.72 -5.73 14.03
N GLY A 395 22.95 -5.51 14.54
CA GLY A 395 23.87 -4.47 14.06
C GLY A 395 23.57 -3.06 14.58
N TRP A 396 22.71 -2.90 15.59
CA TRP A 396 22.47 -1.60 16.21
C TRP A 396 23.64 -1.20 17.10
N SER A 397 24.05 0.06 16.97
CA SER A 397 24.89 0.79 17.91
C SER A 397 24.13 1.14 19.18
N PHE A 398 24.88 1.52 20.22
CA PHE A 398 24.29 2.03 21.45
C PHE A 398 23.45 3.30 21.20
N GLU A 399 23.91 4.19 20.32
CA GLU A 399 23.22 5.44 20.02
C GLU A 399 21.89 5.21 19.28
N GLU A 400 21.82 4.23 18.37
CA GLU A 400 20.56 3.80 17.75
C GLU A 400 19.59 3.23 18.81
N PHE A 401 20.08 2.37 19.70
CA PHE A 401 19.26 1.84 20.80
C PHE A 401 18.76 2.95 21.73
N TYR A 402 19.65 3.87 22.14
CA TYR A 402 19.31 4.98 23.00
C TYR A 402 18.25 5.89 22.36
N THR A 403 18.43 6.20 21.08
CA THR A 403 17.49 7.04 20.32
C THR A 403 16.11 6.40 20.25
N HIS A 404 16.01 5.16 19.77
CA HIS A 404 14.70 4.57 19.47
C HIS A 404 13.99 3.96 20.68
N LEU A 405 14.73 3.36 21.63
CA LEU A 405 14.14 2.60 22.74
C LEU A 405 14.26 3.27 24.10
N SER A 406 15.06 4.34 24.22
CA SER A 406 15.13 5.14 25.44
C SER A 406 14.46 6.49 25.25
N GLU A 407 15.12 7.46 24.61
CA GLU A 407 14.54 8.80 24.46
C GLU A 407 13.26 8.78 23.62
N GLY A 408 13.26 8.07 22.48
CA GLY A 408 12.14 7.99 21.57
C GLY A 408 10.91 7.25 22.13
N CYS A 409 11.09 6.41 23.15
CA CYS A 409 10.00 5.65 23.77
C CYS A 409 9.61 6.15 25.17
N PHE A 410 10.16 7.27 25.66
CA PHE A 410 9.80 7.79 26.97
C PHE A 410 8.28 8.13 27.04
N PRO A 411 7.55 7.73 28.09
CA PRO A 411 8.00 7.34 29.43
C PRO A 411 8.20 5.83 29.64
N LEU A 412 8.30 5.02 28.59
CA LEU A 412 8.63 3.61 28.74
C LEU A 412 10.08 3.46 29.18
N HIS A 413 10.32 2.60 30.16
CA HIS A 413 11.68 2.16 30.45
C HIS A 413 12.22 1.38 29.24
N PRO A 414 13.53 1.45 28.89
CA PRO A 414 14.07 0.75 27.71
C PRO A 414 13.80 -0.76 27.68
N LEU A 415 13.78 -1.41 28.86
CA LEU A 415 13.35 -2.82 28.97
C LEU A 415 11.86 -3.02 28.66
N THR A 416 11.00 -2.09 29.08
CA THR A 416 9.56 -2.15 28.78
C THR A 416 9.34 -1.98 27.29
N ALA A 417 9.98 -0.99 26.67
CA ALA A 417 9.91 -0.77 25.23
C ALA A 417 10.40 -2.01 24.45
N TYR A 418 11.55 -2.57 24.82
CA TYR A 418 12.05 -3.81 24.22
C TYR A 418 11.08 -4.99 24.32
N LEU A 419 10.58 -5.27 25.53
CA LEU A 419 9.67 -6.39 25.77
C LEU A 419 8.36 -6.20 25.01
N LEU A 420 7.81 -4.99 25.01
CA LEU A 420 6.64 -4.64 24.22
C LEU A 420 6.86 -4.93 22.73
N CYS A 421 8.08 -4.73 22.22
CA CYS A 421 8.42 -4.97 20.82
C CYS A 421 8.76 -6.43 20.46
N ASN A 422 9.25 -7.23 21.40
CA ASN A 422 9.91 -8.51 21.10
C ASN A 422 9.35 -9.72 21.85
N LEU A 423 8.30 -9.58 22.65
CA LEU A 423 7.61 -10.73 23.23
C LEU A 423 6.84 -11.49 22.14
N ASP A 424 7.03 -12.81 22.08
CA ASP A 424 6.48 -13.67 21.00
C ASP A 424 4.95 -13.63 20.88
N PHE A 425 4.25 -13.34 21.98
CA PHE A 425 2.80 -13.23 22.03
C PHE A 425 2.29 -11.79 21.86
N THR A 426 3.18 -10.81 21.78
CA THR A 426 2.79 -9.43 21.46
C THR A 426 2.59 -9.29 19.96
N GLN A 427 1.35 -9.05 19.55
CA GLN A 427 1.08 -8.54 18.20
C GLN A 427 1.15 -7.00 18.19
N ASP A 428 1.55 -6.40 17.07
CA ASP A 428 1.67 -4.93 16.94
C ASP A 428 0.42 -4.19 17.39
N ARG A 429 -0.76 -4.75 17.09
CA ARG A 429 -2.05 -4.21 17.53
C ARG A 429 -2.16 -4.16 19.05
N THR A 430 -1.77 -5.23 19.73
CA THR A 430 -1.81 -5.34 21.20
C THR A 430 -0.82 -4.38 21.85
N ALA A 431 0.35 -4.21 21.24
CA ALA A 431 1.31 -3.20 21.68
C ALA A 431 0.75 -1.78 21.56
N ILE A 432 0.14 -1.44 20.42
CA ILE A 432 -0.49 -0.13 20.21
C ILE A 432 -1.65 0.09 21.19
N GLN A 433 -2.43 -0.95 21.51
CA GLN A 433 -3.49 -0.87 22.51
C GLN A 433 -2.93 -0.54 23.90
N PHE A 434 -1.82 -1.14 24.30
CA PHE A 434 -1.13 -0.79 25.54
C PHE A 434 -0.69 0.67 25.56
N ILE A 435 -0.12 1.17 24.45
CA ILE A 435 0.28 2.58 24.33
C ILE A 435 -0.95 3.49 24.49
N LYS A 436 -2.02 3.26 23.71
CA LYS A 436 -3.21 4.12 23.72
C LYS A 436 -4.06 4.02 24.98
N GLY A 437 -3.95 2.93 25.74
CA GLY A 437 -4.66 2.72 26.99
C GLY A 437 -3.82 3.11 28.21
N ASP A 438 -3.00 2.17 28.68
CA ASP A 438 -2.25 2.28 29.93
C ASP A 438 -1.19 3.40 29.88
N VAL A 439 -0.42 3.52 28.78
CA VAL A 439 0.60 4.57 28.66
C VAL A 439 -0.04 5.95 28.55
N LYS A 440 -1.15 6.08 27.82
CA LYS A 440 -1.93 7.32 27.76
C LYS A 440 -2.38 7.78 29.14
N ASN A 441 -2.96 6.87 29.90
CA ASN A 441 -3.41 7.17 31.26
C ASN A 441 -2.24 7.55 32.17
N PHE A 442 -1.09 6.88 32.03
CA PHE A 442 0.12 7.22 32.77
C PHE A 442 0.61 8.64 32.44
N ILE A 443 0.73 8.99 31.15
CA ILE A 443 1.13 10.34 30.71
C ILE A 443 0.17 11.41 31.25
N ALA A 444 -1.14 11.12 31.26
CA ALA A 444 -2.15 12.07 31.73
C ALA A 444 -2.11 12.32 33.25
N THR A 445 -1.73 11.32 34.05
CA THR A 445 -1.92 11.35 35.51
C THR A 445 -0.63 11.45 36.32
N GLN A 446 0.52 11.11 35.74
CA GLN A 446 1.76 10.96 36.50
C GLN A 446 2.72 12.15 36.33
N PRO A 447 3.48 12.49 37.38
CA PRO A 447 4.54 13.49 37.30
C PRO A 447 5.72 12.97 36.47
N VAL A 448 6.49 13.90 35.88
CA VAL A 448 7.73 13.58 35.16
C VAL A 448 8.79 12.97 36.09
N GLU A 449 8.74 13.35 37.37
CA GLU A 449 9.62 12.88 38.42
C GLU A 449 8.81 12.20 39.52
N ASN A 450 9.28 11.04 39.97
CA ASN A 450 8.73 10.33 41.12
C ASN A 450 9.88 9.95 42.06
N ALA A 451 9.81 10.42 43.31
CA ALA A 451 10.79 10.17 44.36
C ALA A 451 12.27 10.43 43.93
N GLY A 452 12.55 11.59 43.30
CA GLY A 452 13.91 11.96 42.91
C GLY A 452 14.43 11.27 41.64
N LYS A 453 13.56 10.59 40.88
CA LYS A 453 13.93 9.85 39.66
C LYS A 453 12.97 10.17 38.53
N ALA A 454 13.47 10.10 37.29
CA ALA A 454 12.63 10.10 36.10
C ALA A 454 11.57 8.99 36.20
N ASN A 455 10.31 9.35 35.95
CA ASN A 455 9.19 8.45 36.16
C ASN A 455 8.97 7.59 34.92
N TYR A 456 9.25 6.29 35.05
CA TYR A 456 9.11 5.33 33.97
C TYR A 456 7.94 4.36 34.18
N ILE A 457 7.43 3.87 33.06
CA ILE A 457 6.62 2.65 33.02
C ILE A 457 7.57 1.46 32.94
N TYR A 458 7.61 0.66 34.00
CA TYR A 458 8.47 -0.52 34.14
C TYR A 458 7.80 -1.79 33.59
N PRO A 459 8.58 -2.86 33.31
CA PRO A 459 8.06 -4.09 32.69
C PRO A 459 6.89 -4.77 33.41
N ILE A 460 6.76 -4.56 34.73
CA ILE A 460 5.62 -5.05 35.53
C ILE A 460 4.26 -4.59 34.99
N ALA A 461 4.20 -3.42 34.33
CA ALA A 461 2.98 -2.90 33.72
C ALA A 461 2.50 -3.77 32.55
N LEU A 462 3.43 -4.38 31.79
CA LEU A 462 3.08 -5.29 30.69
C LEU A 462 2.40 -6.55 31.23
N TYR A 463 2.90 -7.11 32.34
CA TYR A 463 2.28 -8.26 32.99
C TYR A 463 0.84 -7.97 33.40
N GLN A 464 0.60 -6.81 34.02
CA GLN A 464 -0.75 -6.40 34.43
C GLN A 464 -1.68 -6.21 33.23
N PHE A 465 -1.18 -5.62 32.15
CA PHE A 465 -1.95 -5.42 30.91
C PHE A 465 -2.36 -6.76 30.26
N TYR A 466 -1.41 -7.66 30.05
CA TYR A 466 -1.68 -8.97 29.43
C TYR A 466 -2.59 -9.85 30.28
N MET A 467 -2.47 -9.79 31.61
CA MET A 467 -3.39 -10.47 32.52
C MET A 467 -4.83 -9.97 32.37
N LYS A 468 -5.05 -8.65 32.27
CA LYS A 468 -6.38 -8.06 32.04
C LYS A 468 -6.97 -8.53 30.70
N LEU A 469 -6.17 -8.49 29.63
CA LEU A 469 -6.57 -8.95 28.30
C LEU A 469 -7.05 -10.42 28.32
N HIS A 470 -6.28 -11.29 28.96
CA HIS A 470 -6.62 -12.72 29.04
C HIS A 470 -7.93 -12.99 29.81
N ILE A 471 -8.21 -12.19 30.85
CA ILE A 471 -9.48 -12.29 31.60
C ILE A 471 -10.67 -11.84 30.72
N ILE A 472 -10.50 -10.76 29.96
CA ILE A 472 -11.54 -10.25 29.05
C ILE A 472 -11.86 -11.27 27.95
N GLU A 473 -10.84 -11.86 27.33
CA GLU A 473 -11.01 -12.90 26.30
C GLU A 473 -11.77 -14.12 26.82
N LYS A 474 -11.45 -14.59 28.03
CA LYS A 474 -12.19 -15.70 28.66
C LYS A 474 -13.63 -15.37 28.96
N THR A 475 -13.93 -14.15 29.37
CA THR A 475 -15.28 -13.72 29.71
C THR A 475 -16.15 -13.59 28.46
N ASN A 476 -15.57 -13.13 27.34
CA ASN A 476 -16.25 -13.03 26.05
C ASN A 476 -16.41 -14.35 25.31
N SER A 477 -15.67 -15.40 25.68
CA SER A 477 -15.80 -16.75 25.10
C SER A 477 -16.84 -17.62 25.80
N ILE A 478 -17.45 -17.12 26.87
CA ILE A 478 -18.46 -17.81 27.71
C ILE A 478 -19.88 -17.27 27.40
N ASN A 479 -19.99 -16.20 26.60
CA ASN A 479 -21.23 -15.72 26.00
C ASN A 479 -21.21 -16.00 24.49
#